data_AF-A0AAV2A760-F1
#
_entry.id   AF-A0AAV2A760-F1
#
_cell.length_a   1.000
_cell.length_b   1.000
_cell.length_c   1.000
_cell.angle_alpha   90.00
_cell.angle_beta   90.00
_cell.angle_gamma   90.00
#
_symmetry.space_group_name_H-M   'P 1'
#
loop_
_entity.id
_entity.type
_entity.pdbx_description
1 polymer ?
#
loop_
_entity_poly.entity_id
_entity_poly.type
_entity_poly.pdbx_seq_one_letter_code
_entity_poly.pdbx_strand_id
1 'polypeptide(L)'
;MEMGFEPEPPIPKLIFECWAVTEFLTPPRIASSDRGKRRELMERYLFEKISTDIANYEFRPRSPPKYLSTTHEHFNVPGFDPDAGLQPKFEHSLYSDPIVTYWSENKRKIHGVTVPDNPTGNFNSSMRFSKPVSERWDNDPEF
;
A
#
# COMPACT_ATOMS: atom_id res chain seq x y z
N MET A 1 -40.53 -39.13 -53.49
CA MET A 1 -39.92 -37.93 -52.90
C MET A 1 -38.45 -38.22 -52.76
N GLU A 2 -37.68 -37.75 -53.74
CA GLU A 2 -36.24 -37.62 -53.63
C GLU A 2 -35.89 -36.77 -52.41
N MET A 3 -34.90 -37.20 -51.65
CA MET A 3 -33.97 -36.31 -50.94
C MET A 3 -32.63 -37.04 -50.92
N GLY A 4 -31.79 -36.72 -51.90
CA GLY A 4 -30.41 -37.20 -51.96
C GLY A 4 -29.59 -36.67 -50.78
N PHE A 5 -28.77 -37.55 -50.22
CA PHE A 5 -27.69 -37.16 -49.31
C PHE A 5 -26.42 -37.74 -49.91
N GLU A 6 -25.71 -36.90 -50.67
CA GLU A 6 -24.42 -37.23 -51.25
C GLU A 6 -23.40 -37.51 -50.14
N PRO A 7 -22.57 -38.57 -50.27
CA PRO A 7 -21.51 -38.83 -49.32
C PRO A 7 -20.36 -37.84 -49.49
N GLU A 8 -20.03 -37.13 -48.41
CA GLU A 8 -18.88 -36.23 -48.25
C GLU A 8 -17.58 -36.81 -48.86
N PRO A 9 -16.82 -36.03 -49.65
CA PRO A 9 -15.54 -36.47 -50.17
C PRO A 9 -14.48 -36.52 -49.06
N PRO A 10 -13.55 -37.48 -49.10
CA PRO A 10 -12.49 -37.57 -48.11
C PRO A 10 -11.57 -36.34 -48.19
N ILE A 11 -11.38 -35.69 -47.05
CA ILE A 11 -10.46 -34.55 -46.84
C ILE A 11 -9.08 -34.90 -47.44
N PRO A 12 -8.61 -34.19 -48.48
CA PRO A 12 -7.25 -34.37 -48.93
C PRO A 12 -6.31 -33.83 -47.85
N LYS A 13 -5.47 -34.74 -47.34
CA LYS A 13 -4.36 -34.44 -46.42
C LYS A 13 -3.56 -33.27 -47.01
N LEU A 14 -3.57 -32.12 -46.34
CA LEU A 14 -2.66 -31.03 -46.62
C LEU A 14 -1.25 -31.49 -46.21
N ILE A 15 -0.56 -32.12 -47.16
CA ILE A 15 0.87 -32.38 -47.08
C ILE A 15 1.54 -31.02 -47.26
N PHE A 16 1.83 -30.37 -46.13
CA PHE A 16 2.75 -29.25 -46.04
C PHE A 16 4.17 -29.78 -46.24
N GLU A 17 4.57 -29.98 -47.50
CA GLU A 17 5.97 -30.23 -47.87
C GLU A 17 6.36 -29.32 -49.03
N CYS A 18 6.59 -28.04 -48.73
CA CYS A 18 7.45 -27.18 -49.53
C CYS A 18 8.74 -26.94 -48.76
N TRP A 19 9.57 -27.98 -48.67
CA TRP A 19 11.00 -27.85 -48.39
C TRP A 19 11.74 -28.23 -49.65
N ALA A 20 11.79 -27.29 -50.61
CA ALA A 20 12.63 -27.45 -51.78
C ALA A 20 13.09 -26.07 -52.28
N VAL A 21 14.41 -25.88 -52.19
CA VAL A 21 15.25 -24.95 -52.97
C VAL A 21 15.00 -23.47 -52.72
N THR A 22 15.80 -22.89 -51.83
CA THR A 22 16.11 -21.45 -51.87
C THR A 22 16.88 -21.16 -53.16
N GLU A 23 16.15 -20.91 -54.24
CA GLU A 23 16.71 -20.19 -55.38
C GLU A 23 17.31 -18.89 -54.83
N PHE A 24 18.61 -18.67 -55.02
CA PHE A 24 19.27 -17.41 -54.72
C PHE A 24 18.71 -16.34 -55.66
N LEU A 25 17.53 -15.81 -55.32
CA LEU A 25 16.96 -14.65 -55.99
C LEU A 25 17.97 -13.52 -55.85
N THR A 26 18.56 -13.11 -56.97
CA THR A 26 19.47 -11.96 -57.01
C THR A 26 18.74 -10.75 -56.41
N PRO A 27 19.35 -10.06 -55.43
CA PRO A 27 18.70 -8.93 -54.79
C PRO A 27 18.33 -7.89 -55.86
N PRO A 28 17.15 -7.24 -55.74
CA PRO A 28 16.70 -6.28 -56.71
C PRO A 28 17.77 -5.20 -56.89
N ARG A 29 18.16 -4.93 -58.14
CA ARG A 29 19.13 -3.88 -58.46
C ARG A 29 18.57 -2.55 -57.98
N ILE A 30 19.23 -1.97 -56.99
CA ILE A 30 18.92 -0.63 -56.49
C ILE A 30 19.28 0.33 -57.62
N ALA A 31 18.30 1.06 -58.13
CA ALA A 31 18.52 2.08 -59.14
C ALA A 31 19.52 3.12 -58.61
N SER A 32 20.46 3.54 -59.45
CA SER A 32 21.37 4.62 -59.10
C SER A 32 20.56 5.88 -58.77
N SER A 33 20.87 6.51 -57.65
CA SER A 33 20.23 7.76 -57.24
C SER A 33 20.33 8.78 -58.37
N ASP A 34 19.19 9.38 -58.75
CA ASP A 34 19.10 10.47 -59.72
C ASP A 34 19.70 11.78 -59.16
N ARG A 35 20.21 11.74 -57.92
CA ARG A 35 20.81 12.87 -57.21
C ARG A 35 22.32 12.71 -57.13
N GLY A 36 23.05 13.78 -57.44
CA GLY A 36 24.49 13.82 -57.20
C GLY A 36 24.84 13.75 -55.71
N LYS A 37 26.00 13.15 -55.38
CA LYS A 37 26.47 12.94 -53.99
C LYS A 37 26.42 14.19 -53.11
N ARG A 38 26.77 15.37 -53.67
CA ARG A 38 26.72 16.64 -52.95
C ARG A 38 25.31 16.99 -52.48
N ARG A 39 24.31 16.78 -53.33
CA ARG A 39 22.90 17.06 -53.02
C ARG A 39 22.39 16.13 -51.93
N GLU A 40 22.70 14.84 -52.04
CA GLU A 40 22.31 13.83 -51.05
C GLU A 40 22.88 14.14 -49.65
N LEU A 41 24.16 14.50 -49.57
CA LEU A 41 24.79 14.91 -48.30
C LEU A 41 24.15 16.17 -47.71
N MET A 42 23.85 17.15 -48.56
CA MET A 42 23.19 18.40 -48.12
C MET A 42 21.78 18.12 -47.57
N GLU A 43 21.01 17.28 -48.25
CA GLU A 43 19.66 16.89 -47.83
C GLU A 43 19.73 16.13 -46.50
N ARG A 44 20.64 15.15 -46.36
CA ARG A 44 20.86 14.44 -45.09
C ARG A 44 21.19 15.38 -43.94
N TYR A 45 22.13 16.30 -44.16
CA TYR A 45 22.50 17.29 -43.15
C TYR A 45 21.31 18.16 -42.74
N LEU A 46 20.50 18.59 -43.72
CA LEU A 46 19.32 19.39 -43.45
C LEU A 46 18.29 18.62 -42.62
N PHE A 47 18.02 17.36 -42.98
CA PHE A 47 17.09 16.49 -42.24
C PHE A 47 17.56 16.22 -40.82
N GLU A 48 18.85 15.95 -40.63
CA GLU A 48 19.44 15.75 -39.30
C GLU A 48 19.34 17.01 -38.45
N LYS A 49 19.66 18.17 -39.02
CA LYS A 49 19.53 19.44 -38.31
C LYS A 49 18.08 19.70 -37.88
N ILE A 50 17.13 19.58 -38.82
CA ILE A 50 15.70 19.79 -38.53
C ILE A 50 15.21 18.79 -37.47
N SER A 51 15.60 17.51 -37.55
CA SER A 51 15.16 16.51 -36.57
C SER A 51 15.73 16.80 -35.17
N THR A 52 16.99 17.23 -35.09
CA THR A 52 17.59 17.64 -33.80
C THR A 52 16.92 18.89 -33.23
N ASP A 53 16.60 19.88 -34.07
CA ASP A 53 15.91 21.09 -33.64
C ASP A 53 14.51 20.76 -33.11
N ILE A 54 13.71 19.98 -33.86
CA ILE A 54 12.39 19.52 -33.42
C ILE A 54 12.51 18.76 -32.09
N ALA A 55 13.47 17.83 -31.99
CA ALA A 55 13.66 17.07 -30.76
C ALA A 55 14.00 17.98 -29.56
N ASN A 56 14.81 19.01 -29.78
CA ASN A 56 15.19 19.98 -28.76
C ASN A 56 14.08 20.97 -28.39
N TYR A 57 13.08 21.19 -29.25
CA TYR A 57 11.94 22.08 -28.96
C TYR A 57 10.75 21.32 -28.37
N GLU A 58 10.36 20.21 -28.98
CA GLU A 58 9.19 19.42 -28.57
C GLU A 58 9.49 18.49 -27.40
N PHE A 59 10.66 17.85 -27.41
CA PHE A 59 11.10 16.91 -26.36
C PHE A 59 12.12 17.53 -25.41
N ARG A 60 12.07 18.85 -25.17
CA ARG A 60 12.78 19.41 -24.00
C ARG A 60 12.42 18.53 -22.81
N PRO A 61 13.40 17.99 -22.05
CA PRO A 61 13.07 17.27 -20.85
C PRO A 61 12.27 18.22 -19.99
N ARG A 62 10.96 17.97 -19.90
CA ARG A 62 10.08 18.69 -18.99
C ARG A 62 10.74 18.58 -17.63
N SER A 63 10.75 19.68 -16.87
CA SER A 63 11.28 19.65 -15.50
C SER A 63 10.83 18.36 -14.83
N PRO A 64 11.76 17.62 -14.17
CA PRO A 64 11.47 16.28 -13.71
C PRO A 64 10.16 16.31 -12.92
N PRO A 65 9.22 15.40 -13.24
CA PRO A 65 7.91 15.43 -12.61
C PRO A 65 8.07 15.33 -11.11
N LYS A 66 7.39 16.23 -10.40
CA LYS A 66 7.40 16.25 -8.95
C LYS A 66 6.47 15.15 -8.46
N TYR A 67 7.05 14.02 -8.05
CA TYR A 67 6.30 12.85 -7.58
C TYR A 67 5.75 13.02 -6.15
N LEU A 68 6.23 14.03 -5.43
CA LEU A 68 5.82 14.29 -4.06
C LEU A 68 4.55 15.13 -4.04
N SER A 69 3.63 14.79 -3.13
CA SER A 69 2.47 15.62 -2.86
C SER A 69 2.90 16.94 -2.21
N THR A 70 2.09 17.97 -2.38
CA THR A 70 2.25 19.27 -1.71
C THR A 70 2.40 19.11 -0.20
N THR A 71 1.68 18.15 0.40
CA THR A 71 1.80 17.84 1.82
C THR A 71 3.18 17.30 2.19
N HIS A 72 3.69 16.33 1.43
CA HIS A 72 4.98 15.71 1.71
C HIS A 72 6.14 16.70 1.57
N GLU A 73 6.04 17.66 0.64
CA GLU A 73 7.07 18.66 0.45
C GLU A 73 7.08 19.74 1.54
N HIS A 74 5.91 20.27 1.90
CA HIS A 74 5.85 21.46 2.76
C HIS A 74 5.75 21.13 4.26
N PHE A 75 5.26 19.95 4.61
CA PHE A 75 4.95 19.60 6.00
C PHE A 75 5.92 18.56 6.59
N ASN A 76 6.84 18.02 5.79
CA ASN A 76 7.89 17.14 6.30
C ASN A 76 9.16 17.95 6.59
N VAL A 77 9.27 18.47 7.81
CA VAL A 77 10.49 19.14 8.27
C VAL A 77 11.50 18.05 8.69
N PRO A 78 12.65 17.90 8.01
CA PRO A 78 13.62 16.89 8.39
C PRO A 78 14.12 17.14 9.83
N GLY A 79 14.03 16.12 10.68
CA GLY A 79 14.40 16.22 12.10
C GLY A 79 13.28 16.71 13.01
N PHE A 80 12.05 16.89 12.51
CA PHE A 80 10.88 17.03 13.38
C PHE A 80 10.54 15.67 13.98
N ASP A 81 10.86 15.53 15.26
CA ASP A 81 10.41 14.43 16.09
C ASP A 81 9.34 15.00 17.04
N PRO A 82 8.06 14.60 16.90
CA PRO A 82 6.98 15.12 17.74
C PRO A 82 7.21 14.83 19.22
N ASP A 83 8.02 13.82 19.53
CA ASP A 83 8.29 13.37 20.89
C ASP A 83 9.65 13.86 21.42
N ALA A 84 10.45 14.53 20.58
CA ALA A 84 11.75 15.05 21.00
C ALA A 84 11.58 16.14 22.08
N GLY A 85 11.90 15.76 23.32
CA GLY A 85 11.89 16.68 24.46
C GLY A 85 10.57 16.69 25.25
N LEU A 86 9.60 15.83 24.92
CA LEU A 86 8.44 15.58 25.78
C LEU A 86 8.87 14.75 27.00
N GLN A 87 9.51 15.41 27.97
CA GLN A 87 9.58 14.88 29.33
C GLN A 87 8.18 15.00 29.94
N PRO A 88 7.59 13.92 30.48
CA PRO A 88 6.30 14.01 31.14
C PRO A 88 6.37 15.08 32.24
N LYS A 89 5.59 16.16 32.07
CA LYS A 89 5.60 17.33 32.97
C LYS A 89 5.08 17.00 34.37
N PHE A 90 4.36 15.89 34.50
CA PHE A 90 3.78 15.41 35.74
C PHE A 90 4.32 14.03 36.07
N GLU A 91 4.59 13.80 37.36
CA GLU A 91 4.95 12.48 37.91
C GLU A 91 3.80 11.47 37.75
N HIS A 92 2.58 11.97 37.58
CA HIS A 92 1.37 11.17 37.45
C HIS A 92 1.15 10.70 36.02
N SER A 93 0.95 9.39 35.85
CA SER A 93 0.59 8.82 34.56
C SER A 93 -0.90 8.45 34.53
N LEU A 94 -1.58 8.84 33.44
CA LEU A 94 -3.01 8.56 33.21
C LEU A 94 -3.34 7.06 33.22
N TYR A 95 -2.37 6.20 32.94
CA TYR A 95 -2.56 4.76 32.79
C TYR A 95 -2.08 3.95 34.01
N SER A 96 -1.14 4.48 34.80
CA SER A 96 -0.61 3.80 35.98
C SER A 96 -1.33 4.18 37.26
N ASP A 97 -1.79 5.41 37.35
CA ASP A 97 -2.27 5.95 38.61
C ASP A 97 -3.73 5.56 38.85
N PRO A 98 -4.11 5.28 40.11
CA PRO A 98 -5.49 4.99 40.43
C PRO A 98 -6.37 6.18 40.09
N ILE A 99 -7.50 5.93 39.43
CA ILE A 99 -8.43 6.97 39.01
C ILE A 99 -8.97 7.69 40.25
N VAL A 100 -8.64 8.96 40.39
CA VAL A 100 -9.16 9.82 41.44
C VAL A 100 -10.58 10.23 41.08
N THR A 101 -11.55 9.67 41.77
CA THR A 101 -12.97 10.00 41.66
C THR A 101 -13.50 10.49 43.01
N TYR A 102 -14.65 11.18 42.98
CA TYR A 102 -15.37 11.58 44.20
C TYR A 102 -15.52 10.42 45.20
N TRP A 103 -15.78 9.21 44.69
CA TRP A 103 -15.99 8.02 45.49
C TRP A 103 -14.68 7.52 46.13
N SER A 104 -13.57 7.46 45.38
CA SER A 104 -12.28 7.02 45.92
C SER A 104 -11.76 7.96 47.02
N GLU A 105 -12.02 9.27 46.90
CA GLU A 105 -11.66 10.27 47.91
C GLU A 105 -12.53 10.17 49.17
N ASN A 106 -13.84 9.96 49.01
CA ASN A 106 -14.80 10.01 50.10
C ASN A 106 -15.23 8.65 50.64
N LYS A 107 -14.51 7.57 50.31
CA LYS A 107 -14.83 6.18 50.71
C LYS A 107 -15.11 5.97 52.20
N ARG A 108 -14.50 6.78 53.09
CA ARG A 108 -14.70 6.72 54.56
C ARG A 108 -15.80 7.65 55.08
N LYS A 109 -16.25 8.60 54.27
CA LYS A 109 -17.24 9.63 54.64
C LYS A 109 -18.64 9.30 54.12
N ILE A 110 -18.74 8.47 53.08
CA ILE A 110 -20.02 8.11 52.46
C ILE A 110 -20.71 7.01 53.28
N HIS A 111 -21.96 7.25 53.64
CA HIS A 111 -22.80 6.29 54.36
C HIS A 111 -23.36 5.22 53.41
N GLY A 112 -23.63 4.02 53.94
CA GLY A 112 -24.29 2.94 53.18
C GLY A 112 -23.37 2.10 52.29
N VAL A 113 -22.05 2.33 52.37
CA VAL A 113 -21.05 1.54 51.64
C VAL A 113 -20.24 0.70 52.63
N THR A 114 -19.93 -0.55 52.25
CA THR A 114 -19.01 -1.40 53.00
C THR A 114 -17.58 -0.97 52.73
N VAL A 115 -16.90 -0.42 53.74
CA VAL A 115 -15.49 -0.01 53.63
C VAL A 115 -14.60 -1.25 53.69
N PRO A 116 -13.81 -1.56 52.64
CA PRO A 116 -12.84 -2.64 52.71
C PRO A 116 -11.69 -2.25 53.66
N ASP A 117 -11.17 -3.23 54.39
CA ASP A 117 -10.00 -3.03 55.27
C ASP A 117 -8.73 -2.66 54.47
N ASN A 118 -8.68 -3.06 53.19
CA ASN A 118 -7.56 -2.78 52.31
C ASN A 118 -7.62 -1.34 51.75
N PRO A 119 -6.61 -0.49 52.01
CA PRO A 119 -6.60 0.90 51.58
C PRO A 119 -6.48 1.09 50.06
N THR A 120 -5.97 0.08 49.35
CA THR A 120 -5.72 0.10 47.89
C THR A 120 -6.88 -0.48 47.08
N GLY A 121 -7.83 -1.17 47.73
CA GLY A 121 -8.96 -1.80 47.04
C GLY A 121 -10.05 -0.79 46.70
N ASN A 122 -10.53 -0.83 45.45
CA ASN A 122 -11.75 -0.15 45.02
C ASN A 122 -12.99 -0.77 45.71
N PHE A 123 -14.17 -0.20 45.45
CA PHE A 123 -15.48 -0.64 45.97
C PHE A 123 -15.79 -2.10 45.62
N ASN A 124 -15.29 -3.03 46.43
CA ASN A 124 -15.59 -4.45 46.32
C ASN A 124 -16.91 -4.76 47.01
N SER A 125 -17.75 -5.59 46.39
CA SER A 125 -18.99 -6.04 47.03
C SER A 125 -18.65 -6.98 48.19
N SER A 126 -19.00 -6.56 49.41
CA SER A 126 -18.92 -7.46 50.57
C SER A 126 -20.22 -8.23 50.69
N MET A 127 -20.17 -9.54 50.46
CA MET A 127 -21.32 -10.43 50.69
C MET A 127 -21.32 -11.03 52.10
N ARG A 128 -20.46 -10.53 53.02
CA ARG A 128 -20.32 -11.11 54.37
C ARG A 128 -21.65 -11.21 55.13
N PHE A 129 -22.55 -10.24 54.95
CA PHE A 129 -23.86 -10.24 55.60
C PHE A 129 -24.92 -11.06 54.86
N SER A 130 -24.85 -11.16 53.52
CA SER A 130 -25.85 -11.85 52.70
C SER A 130 -25.51 -13.31 52.41
N LYS A 131 -24.29 -13.76 52.71
CA LYS A 131 -23.89 -15.16 52.57
C LYS A 131 -24.78 -16.09 53.41
N PRO A 132 -25.29 -17.20 52.84
CA PRO A 132 -26.13 -18.16 53.54
C PRO A 132 -25.36 -18.82 54.69
N VAL A 133 -26.09 -19.21 55.74
CA VAL A 133 -25.48 -19.72 56.99
C VAL A 133 -24.60 -20.94 56.73
N SER A 134 -24.99 -21.84 55.82
CA SER A 134 -24.20 -23.03 55.48
C SER A 134 -22.78 -22.72 54.99
N GLU A 135 -22.56 -21.61 54.28
CA GLU A 135 -21.25 -21.26 53.70
C GLU A 135 -20.32 -20.58 54.74
N ARG A 136 -20.87 -20.04 55.82
CA ARG A 136 -20.10 -19.34 56.86
C ARG A 136 -19.28 -20.30 57.71
N TRP A 137 -19.75 -21.53 57.92
CA TRP A 137 -19.16 -22.46 58.88
C TRP A 137 -17.94 -23.19 58.31
N ASP A 138 -17.81 -23.26 56.99
CA ASP A 138 -16.73 -23.99 56.31
C ASP A 138 -15.46 -23.15 56.06
N ASN A 139 -15.50 -21.83 56.34
CA ASN A 139 -14.43 -20.89 55.96
C ASN A 139 -13.85 -20.06 57.12
N ASP A 140 -14.04 -20.49 58.37
CA ASP A 140 -13.35 -19.89 59.52
C ASP A 140 -12.20 -20.82 59.98
N PRO A 141 -10.98 -20.73 59.39
CA PRO A 141 -9.80 -21.08 60.17
C PRO A 141 -9.56 -19.93 61.14
N GLU A 142 -9.62 -20.23 62.44
CA GLU A 142 -9.36 -19.30 63.56
C GLU A 142 -10.58 -18.44 63.99
N PHE A 143 -10.95 -18.25 65.26
CA PHE A 143 -10.25 -18.39 66.54
C PHE A 143 -8.72 -18.45 66.56
#